data_AF-A0AA47NXZ9-F1
#
_entry.id   AF-A0AA47NXZ9-F1
#
_cell.length_a   1.000
_cell.length_b   1.000
_cell.length_c   1.000
_cell.angle_alpha   90.00
_cell.angle_beta   90.00
_cell.angle_gamma   90.00
#
_symmetry.space_group_name_H-M   'P 1'
#
loop_
_entity.id
_entity.type
_entity.pdbx_description
1 polymer ?
#
loop_
_entity_poly.entity_id
_entity_poly.type
_entity_poly.pdbx_seq_one_letter_code
_entity_poly.pdbx_strand_id
1 'polypeptide(L)'
;MKSEQQSAWMRVLILFRILNTTFSMLTFSCMSLIRMGCAKVAVLALVLCCVERCLSASCVVDSFTVKQDFDPTKYAGKWYALQKKDPEGLFLQDNISVEYILDDDGTMTASSKGRVTLFGTPSQDPSTPSKMFMNYQGLASYLSSGGDNYWVIDTDYETYALTYACRALRADGTCEDGYSLVFSRNPRGLPPATQRLLRLKQEEICMGGQFQPVLQSGAC
;
A
#
# COMPACT_ATOMS: atom_id res chain seq x y z
N MET A 1 -41.37 4.87 1.76
CA MET A 1 -39.98 4.69 2.22
C MET A 1 -39.02 4.09 1.18
N LYS A 2 -39.47 3.34 0.15
CA LYS A 2 -38.59 2.85 -0.94
C LYS A 2 -38.38 3.81 -2.12
N SER A 3 -39.19 4.87 -2.25
CA SER A 3 -39.17 5.80 -3.40
C SER A 3 -38.12 6.92 -3.29
N GLU A 4 -37.73 7.32 -2.08
CA GLU A 4 -36.77 8.41 -1.86
C GLU A 4 -35.32 7.99 -2.12
N GLN A 5 -34.98 6.72 -1.85
CA GLN A 5 -33.65 6.18 -2.11
C GLN A 5 -33.35 6.06 -3.61
N GLN A 6 -34.31 5.63 -4.45
CA GLN A 6 -34.09 5.54 -5.90
C GLN A 6 -33.85 6.89 -6.58
N SER A 7 -34.44 7.97 -6.04
CA SER A 7 -34.23 9.35 -6.51
C SER A 7 -32.80 9.84 -6.25
N ALA A 8 -32.21 9.48 -5.10
CA ALA A 8 -30.84 9.83 -4.76
C ALA A 8 -29.80 9.15 -5.66
N TRP A 9 -30.00 7.86 -5.99
CA TRP A 9 -29.11 7.12 -6.90
C TRP A 9 -29.16 7.65 -8.34
N MET A 10 -30.35 8.02 -8.84
CA MET A 10 -30.46 8.66 -10.15
C MET A 10 -29.77 10.04 -10.19
N ARG A 11 -29.86 10.84 -9.11
CA ARG A 11 -29.17 12.14 -9.04
C ARG A 11 -27.64 12.00 -9.02
N VAL A 12 -27.10 10.99 -8.36
CA VAL A 12 -25.66 10.68 -8.35
C VAL A 12 -25.19 10.17 -9.72
N LEU A 13 -25.96 9.31 -10.38
CA LEU A 13 -25.66 8.84 -11.74
C LEU A 13 -25.75 9.95 -12.80
N ILE A 14 -26.67 10.90 -12.64
CA ILE A 14 -26.78 12.10 -13.49
C ILE A 14 -25.60 13.04 -13.25
N LEU A 15 -25.18 13.27 -11.98
CA LEU A 15 -23.98 14.04 -11.66
C LEU A 15 -22.70 13.38 -12.21
N PHE A 16 -22.59 12.05 -12.12
CA PHE A 16 -21.45 11.32 -12.68
C PHE A 16 -21.44 11.35 -14.22
N ARG A 17 -22.61 11.26 -14.87
CA ARG A 17 -22.72 11.44 -16.33
C ARG A 17 -22.39 12.86 -16.74
N ILE A 18 -22.85 13.88 -16.01
CA ILE A 18 -22.53 15.30 -16.27
C ILE A 18 -21.05 15.58 -16.08
N LEU A 19 -20.39 15.03 -15.05
CA LEU A 19 -18.94 15.15 -14.87
C LEU A 19 -18.13 14.44 -15.97
N ASN A 20 -18.64 13.33 -16.51
CA ASN A 20 -17.94 12.60 -17.58
C ASN A 20 -18.16 13.23 -18.96
N THR A 21 -19.33 13.83 -19.22
CA THR A 21 -19.54 14.65 -20.42
C THR A 21 -18.85 16.02 -20.35
N THR A 22 -18.63 16.60 -19.17
CA THR A 22 -17.76 17.79 -19.05
C THR A 22 -16.30 17.44 -19.28
N PHE A 23 -15.82 16.27 -18.85
CA PHE A 23 -14.46 15.82 -19.15
C PHE A 23 -14.25 15.56 -20.65
N SER A 24 -15.24 14.96 -21.32
CA SER A 24 -15.22 14.79 -22.77
C SER A 24 -15.36 16.12 -23.55
N MET A 25 -16.21 17.05 -23.08
CA MET A 25 -16.31 18.39 -23.67
C MET A 25 -15.09 19.29 -23.39
N LEU A 26 -14.35 19.06 -22.30
CA LEU A 26 -13.09 19.76 -22.01
C LEU A 26 -11.98 19.29 -22.95
N THR A 27 -11.96 18.01 -23.33
CA THR A 27 -11.04 17.51 -24.38
C THR A 27 -11.39 18.05 -25.77
N PHE A 28 -12.68 18.25 -26.09
CA PHE A 28 -13.12 18.85 -27.37
C PHE A 28 -13.04 20.38 -27.41
N SER A 29 -13.23 21.09 -26.29
CA SER A 29 -13.02 22.54 -26.21
C SER A 29 -11.54 22.92 -26.22
N CYS A 30 -10.64 22.03 -25.79
CA CYS A 30 -9.19 22.24 -25.94
C CYS A 30 -8.77 22.36 -27.41
N MET A 31 -9.44 21.64 -28.33
CA MET A 31 -9.21 21.78 -29.78
C MET A 31 -9.87 23.03 -30.39
N SER A 32 -10.89 23.61 -29.76
CA SER A 32 -11.66 24.74 -30.31
C SER A 32 -11.16 26.12 -29.86
N LEU A 33 -10.34 26.19 -28.80
CA LEU A 33 -9.74 27.42 -28.28
C LEU A 33 -8.44 27.85 -28.98
N ILE A 34 -7.95 27.09 -29.96
CA ILE A 34 -6.72 27.42 -30.71
C ILE A 34 -6.95 28.59 -31.69
N ARG A 35 -8.18 29.11 -31.84
CA ARG A 35 -8.50 30.14 -32.84
C ARG A 35 -8.50 31.59 -32.36
N MET A 36 -8.11 31.90 -31.13
CA MET A 36 -7.92 33.29 -30.70
C MET A 36 -6.67 33.44 -29.85
N GLY A 37 -5.75 34.28 -30.34
CA GLY A 37 -4.41 34.47 -29.82
C GLY A 37 -4.37 34.64 -28.31
N CYS A 38 -3.86 33.62 -27.63
CA CYS A 38 -3.35 33.74 -26.27
C CYS A 38 -2.33 32.62 -26.06
N ALA A 39 -1.12 32.80 -26.61
CA ALA A 39 0.04 31.97 -26.28
C ALA A 39 0.20 31.80 -24.76
N LYS A 40 -0.19 32.82 -23.98
CA LYS A 40 -0.21 32.79 -22.50
C LYS A 40 -1.18 31.74 -21.92
N VAL A 41 -2.34 31.52 -22.53
CA VAL A 41 -3.32 30.52 -22.07
C VAL A 41 -2.87 29.11 -22.43
N ALA A 42 -2.30 28.92 -23.62
CA ALA A 42 -1.69 27.65 -24.01
C ALA A 42 -0.49 27.28 -23.10
N VAL A 43 0.36 28.26 -22.78
CA VAL A 43 1.49 28.07 -21.85
C VAL A 43 0.99 27.77 -20.43
N LEU A 44 -0.03 28.48 -19.94
CA LEU A 44 -0.60 28.22 -18.61
C LEU A 44 -1.21 26.81 -18.51
N ALA A 45 -1.93 26.36 -19.54
CA ALA A 45 -2.50 25.01 -19.60
C ALA A 45 -1.42 23.93 -19.66
N LEU A 46 -0.34 24.15 -20.43
CA LEU A 46 0.82 23.26 -20.45
C LEU A 46 1.52 23.20 -19.09
N VAL A 47 1.72 24.33 -18.43
CA VAL A 47 2.32 24.40 -17.09
C VAL A 47 1.44 23.66 -16.08
N LEU A 48 0.13 23.86 -16.10
CA LEU A 48 -0.81 23.13 -15.22
C LEU A 48 -0.77 21.62 -15.47
N CYS A 49 -0.74 21.19 -16.74
CA CYS A 49 -0.63 19.76 -17.09
C CYS A 49 0.71 19.16 -16.67
N CYS A 50 1.81 19.90 -16.81
CA CYS A 50 3.13 19.47 -16.33
C CYS A 50 3.16 19.37 -14.80
N VAL A 51 2.57 20.34 -14.09
CA VAL A 51 2.47 20.33 -12.62
C VAL A 51 1.63 19.14 -12.15
N GLU A 52 0.47 18.87 -12.75
CA GLU A 52 -0.35 17.69 -12.43
C GLU A 52 0.39 16.37 -12.68
N ARG A 53 1.16 16.27 -13.78
CA ARG A 53 1.98 15.09 -14.06
C ARG A 53 3.15 14.93 -13.09
N CYS A 54 3.75 16.03 -12.63
CA CYS A 54 4.80 16.00 -11.61
C CYS A 54 4.27 15.71 -10.20
N LEU A 55 3.02 16.07 -9.91
CA LEU A 55 2.37 15.78 -8.62
C LEU A 55 1.68 14.40 -8.59
N SER A 56 1.54 13.73 -9.72
CA SER A 56 1.00 12.36 -9.74
C SER A 56 2.04 11.40 -9.16
N ALA A 57 1.68 10.72 -8.07
CA ALA A 57 2.52 9.68 -7.49
C ALA A 57 2.75 8.59 -8.55
N SER A 58 4.02 8.33 -8.89
CA SER A 58 4.40 7.25 -9.78
C SER A 58 4.13 5.92 -9.09
N CYS A 59 3.42 5.01 -9.76
CA CYS A 59 3.20 3.64 -9.27
C CYS A 59 4.35 2.68 -9.61
N VAL A 60 5.47 3.21 -10.12
CA VAL A 60 6.69 2.43 -10.33
C VAL A 60 7.26 2.06 -8.97
N VAL A 61 7.47 0.76 -8.73
CA VAL A 61 7.79 0.22 -7.41
C VAL A 61 9.05 0.86 -6.82
N ASP A 62 10.10 1.02 -7.64
CA ASP A 62 11.37 1.61 -7.20
C ASP A 62 11.27 3.08 -6.78
N SER A 63 10.21 3.77 -7.18
CA SER A 63 9.97 5.18 -6.81
C SER A 63 9.27 5.34 -5.45
N PHE A 64 8.80 4.25 -4.84
CA PHE A 64 8.16 4.33 -3.53
C PHE A 64 9.16 4.75 -2.45
N THR A 65 8.72 5.70 -1.63
CA THR A 65 9.49 6.13 -0.46
C THR A 65 9.32 5.10 0.64
N VAL A 66 10.46 4.59 1.11
CA VAL A 66 10.54 3.70 2.28
C VAL A 66 10.96 4.48 3.52
N LYS A 67 10.79 3.87 4.69
CA LYS A 67 11.19 4.46 5.97
C LYS A 67 12.66 4.91 5.88
N GLN A 68 12.96 6.16 6.21
CA GLN A 68 14.34 6.63 6.29
C GLN A 68 14.93 6.25 7.66
N ASP A 69 16.25 6.04 7.70
CA ASP A 69 17.00 5.70 8.92
C ASP A 69 16.37 4.56 9.72
N PHE A 70 15.99 3.49 9.02
CA PHE A 70 15.32 2.37 9.66
C PHE A 70 16.21 1.68 10.69
N ASP A 71 15.72 1.63 11.93
CA ASP A 71 16.37 0.98 13.06
C ASP A 71 15.72 -0.39 13.33
N PRO A 72 16.40 -1.51 12.98
CA PRO A 72 15.90 -2.86 13.22
C PRO A 72 15.66 -3.15 14.71
N THR A 73 16.44 -2.54 15.60
CA THR A 73 16.36 -2.75 17.05
C THR A 73 15.04 -2.23 17.60
N LYS A 74 14.61 -1.06 17.13
CA LYS A 74 13.30 -0.48 17.50
C LYS A 74 12.14 -1.21 16.84
N TYR A 75 12.38 -1.77 15.65
CA TYR A 75 11.36 -2.52 14.92
C TYR A 75 11.09 -3.91 15.51
N ALA A 76 12.07 -4.48 16.21
CA ALA A 76 11.98 -5.77 16.88
C ALA A 76 10.77 -5.89 17.82
N GLY A 77 10.41 -7.14 18.15
CA GLY A 77 9.27 -7.50 18.98
C GLY A 77 8.02 -7.83 18.18
N LYS A 78 6.90 -7.92 18.91
CA LYS A 78 5.64 -8.44 18.38
C LYS A 78 4.80 -7.37 17.68
N TRP A 79 4.17 -7.77 16.58
CA TRP A 79 3.27 -6.98 15.74
C TRP A 79 2.02 -7.79 15.39
N TYR A 80 0.88 -7.11 15.26
CA TYR A 80 -0.41 -7.71 14.89
C TYR A 80 -0.89 -7.07 13.59
N ALA A 81 -1.16 -7.86 12.55
CA ALA A 81 -1.70 -7.32 11.31
C ALA A 81 -3.17 -6.96 11.52
N LEU A 82 -3.54 -5.71 11.27
CA LEU A 82 -4.93 -5.25 11.38
C LEU A 82 -5.59 -5.05 10.02
N GLN A 83 -4.79 -4.84 8.98
CA GLN A 83 -5.26 -4.76 7.60
C GLN A 83 -4.26 -5.43 6.65
N LYS A 84 -4.76 -5.99 5.56
CA LYS A 84 -3.94 -6.60 4.51
C LYS A 84 -4.50 -6.31 3.12
N LYS A 85 -3.62 -6.16 2.14
CA LYS A 85 -3.91 -6.31 0.71
C LYS A 85 -3.36 -7.67 0.29
N ASP A 86 -4.20 -8.54 -0.23
CA ASP A 86 -3.80 -9.89 -0.61
C ASP A 86 -3.07 -9.93 -1.97
N PRO A 87 -2.03 -10.77 -2.10
CA PRO A 87 -1.46 -11.13 -3.40
C PRO A 87 -2.38 -12.13 -4.11
N GLU A 88 -2.00 -12.50 -5.33
CA GLU A 88 -2.61 -13.66 -5.99
C GLU A 88 -2.23 -14.97 -5.28
N GLY A 89 -3.18 -15.91 -5.23
CA GLY A 89 -2.97 -17.23 -4.64
C GLY A 89 -3.19 -17.33 -3.12
N LEU A 90 -2.58 -18.34 -2.50
CA LEU A 90 -2.73 -18.61 -1.08
C LEU A 90 -1.93 -17.61 -0.24
N PHE A 91 -2.61 -16.99 0.72
CA PHE A 91 -1.99 -16.07 1.67
C PHE A 91 -2.62 -16.20 3.06
N LEU A 92 -1.96 -15.60 4.05
CA LEU A 92 -2.43 -15.57 5.43
C LEU A 92 -3.83 -14.92 5.51
N GLN A 93 -4.72 -15.51 6.31
CA GLN A 93 -6.14 -15.12 6.36
C GLN A 93 -6.43 -14.23 7.57
N ASP A 94 -6.30 -14.78 8.78
CA ASP A 94 -6.70 -14.17 10.05
C ASP A 94 -5.69 -14.49 11.16
N ASN A 95 -5.85 -13.79 12.29
CA ASN A 95 -4.99 -13.90 13.49
C ASN A 95 -3.50 -13.75 13.22
N ILE A 96 -3.18 -12.91 12.22
CA ILE A 96 -1.81 -12.74 11.74
C ILE A 96 -1.05 -11.89 12.74
N SER A 97 -0.02 -12.47 13.34
CA SER A 97 0.95 -11.78 14.19
C SER A 97 2.36 -12.18 13.76
N VAL A 98 3.30 -11.26 13.92
CA VAL A 98 4.71 -11.50 13.61
C VAL A 98 5.54 -11.07 14.79
N GLU A 99 6.50 -11.90 15.16
CA GLU A 99 7.50 -11.59 16.19
C GLU A 99 8.86 -11.49 15.50
N TYR A 100 9.41 -10.28 15.50
CA TYR A 100 10.76 -10.02 15.02
C TYR A 100 11.73 -10.15 16.19
N ILE A 101 12.74 -10.99 16.01
CA ILE A 101 13.80 -11.22 16.99
C ILE A 101 15.09 -10.76 16.32
N LEU A 102 15.84 -9.89 16.99
CA LEU A 102 17.15 -9.46 16.54
C LEU A 102 18.19 -10.21 17.36
N ASP A 103 18.98 -11.04 16.68
CA ASP A 103 20.04 -11.83 17.28
C ASP A 103 21.31 -10.97 17.50
N ASP A 104 22.22 -11.42 18.37
CA ASP A 104 23.44 -10.68 18.75
C ASP A 104 24.39 -10.42 17.56
N ASP A 105 24.28 -11.21 16.50
CA ASP A 105 25.03 -11.07 15.24
C ASP A 105 24.43 -10.02 14.29
N GLY A 106 23.30 -9.40 14.68
CA GLY A 106 22.55 -8.43 13.86
C GLY A 106 21.60 -9.07 12.86
N THR A 107 21.49 -10.40 12.83
CA THR A 107 20.50 -11.11 12.02
C THR A 107 19.12 -10.88 12.62
N MET A 108 18.17 -10.44 11.79
CA MET A 108 16.77 -10.36 12.20
C MET A 108 16.06 -11.62 11.72
N THR A 109 15.30 -12.24 12.61
CA THR A 109 14.48 -13.42 12.35
C THR A 109 13.02 -13.06 12.61
N ALA A 110 12.13 -13.43 11.69
CA ALA A 110 10.71 -13.20 11.78
C ALA A 110 9.95 -14.52 11.97
N SER A 111 9.18 -14.61 13.05
CA SER A 111 8.26 -15.72 13.31
C SER A 111 6.83 -15.21 13.14
N SER A 112 6.19 -15.57 12.02
CA SER A 112 4.82 -15.20 11.73
C SER A 112 3.88 -16.30 12.19
N LYS A 113 2.95 -15.99 13.10
CA LYS A 113 1.86 -16.85 13.54
C LYS A 113 0.55 -16.32 12.98
N GLY A 114 -0.13 -17.11 12.15
CA GLY A 114 -1.56 -17.02 11.87
C GLY A 114 -2.18 -18.40 11.96
N ARG A 115 -3.23 -18.68 11.16
CA ARG A 115 -3.69 -20.08 10.91
C ARG A 115 -2.56 -21.01 10.44
N VAL A 116 -1.48 -20.41 9.96
CA VAL A 116 -0.25 -21.04 9.52
C VAL A 116 0.93 -20.31 10.18
N THR A 117 1.98 -21.05 10.55
CA THR A 117 3.25 -20.46 11.01
C THR A 117 4.30 -20.44 9.88
N LEU A 118 4.91 -19.27 9.65
CA LEU A 118 6.01 -19.07 8.70
C LEU A 118 7.23 -18.52 9.45
N PHE A 119 8.41 -19.02 9.11
CA PHE A 119 9.68 -18.49 9.61
C PHE A 119 10.43 -17.84 8.46
N GLY A 120 11.08 -16.70 8.72
CA GLY A 120 11.96 -16.12 7.72
C GLY A 120 13.07 -15.24 8.27
N THR A 121 14.11 -15.06 7.45
CA THR A 121 15.26 -14.19 7.75
C THR A 121 15.30 -13.04 6.74
N PRO A 122 14.96 -11.81 7.15
CA PRO A 122 15.21 -10.63 6.35
C PRO A 122 16.72 -10.43 6.11
N SER A 123 17.12 -10.44 4.84
CA SER A 123 18.43 -9.92 4.41
C SER A 123 18.33 -8.40 4.23
N GLN A 124 19.28 -7.67 4.83
CA GLN A 124 19.30 -6.20 4.82
C GLN A 124 20.40 -5.69 3.90
N ASP A 125 20.07 -4.78 2.98
CA ASP A 125 21.07 -3.97 2.27
C ASP A 125 21.50 -2.80 3.17
N PRO A 126 22.80 -2.65 3.51
CA PRO A 126 23.28 -1.55 4.34
C PRO A 126 22.97 -0.15 3.79
N SER A 127 22.78 -0.02 2.47
CA SER A 127 22.46 1.26 1.83
C SER A 127 20.98 1.66 1.97
N THR A 128 20.09 0.68 2.12
CA THR A 128 18.65 0.89 2.33
C THR A 128 18.09 -0.15 3.30
N PRO A 129 18.30 0.00 4.62
CA PRO A 129 17.95 -1.03 5.61
C PRO A 129 16.44 -1.34 5.67
N SER A 130 15.61 -0.43 5.18
CA SER A 130 14.15 -0.57 5.10
C SER A 130 13.68 -1.45 3.93
N LYS A 131 14.56 -1.75 2.97
CA LYS A 131 14.30 -2.67 1.86
C LYS A 131 14.99 -3.99 2.18
N MET A 132 14.22 -4.91 2.74
CA MET A 132 14.71 -6.23 3.09
C MET A 132 14.26 -7.26 2.06
N PHE A 133 14.92 -8.42 2.07
CA PHE A 133 14.46 -9.60 1.34
C PHE A 133 14.13 -10.71 2.35
N MET A 134 12.86 -11.13 2.40
CA MET A 134 12.38 -12.11 3.36
C MET A 134 12.35 -13.49 2.72
N ASN A 135 13.27 -14.36 3.14
CA ASN A 135 13.18 -15.79 2.81
C ASN A 135 12.27 -16.46 3.82
N TYR A 136 11.18 -17.09 3.38
CA TYR A 136 10.25 -17.76 4.28
C TYR A 136 10.11 -19.25 3.98
N GLN A 137 9.93 -20.03 5.05
CA GLN A 137 9.63 -21.46 5.02
C GLN A 137 8.38 -21.75 5.85
N GLY A 138 7.39 -22.38 5.23
CA GLY A 138 6.21 -22.87 5.92
C GLY A 138 6.43 -24.26 6.52
N LEU A 139 5.86 -24.50 7.71
CA LEU A 139 6.02 -25.76 8.45
C LEU A 139 5.31 -26.97 7.81
N ALA A 140 4.31 -26.72 6.96
CA ALA A 140 3.56 -27.75 6.25
C ALA A 140 3.92 -27.70 4.77
N SER A 141 4.04 -28.86 4.13
CA SER A 141 4.55 -29.02 2.76
C SER A 141 3.74 -28.32 1.67
N TYR A 142 2.48 -27.97 1.93
CA TYR A 142 1.62 -27.21 1.03
C TYR A 142 1.75 -25.68 1.20
N LEU A 143 2.53 -25.24 2.19
CA LEU A 143 2.77 -23.83 2.42
C LEU A 143 3.95 -23.38 1.58
N SER A 144 3.76 -22.24 0.91
CA SER A 144 4.79 -21.65 0.07
C SER A 144 6.09 -21.48 0.87
N SER A 145 7.16 -22.10 0.38
CA SER A 145 8.53 -21.66 0.67
C SER A 145 8.93 -20.75 -0.47
N GLY A 146 9.58 -19.63 -0.16
CA GLY A 146 9.86 -18.60 -1.15
C GLY A 146 10.69 -17.45 -0.59
N GLY A 147 10.98 -16.48 -1.45
CA GLY A 147 11.65 -15.25 -1.08
C GLY A 147 10.92 -14.09 -1.70
N ASP A 148 10.43 -13.17 -0.86
CA ASP A 148 9.71 -11.98 -1.30
C ASP A 148 10.44 -10.72 -0.82
N ASN A 149 10.42 -9.65 -1.63
CA ASN A 149 10.86 -8.34 -1.19
C ASN A 149 9.98 -7.87 -0.03
N TYR A 150 10.60 -7.42 1.06
CA TYR A 150 9.93 -6.97 2.27
C TYR A 150 10.35 -5.54 2.61
N TRP A 151 9.54 -4.58 2.22
CA TRP A 151 9.85 -3.16 2.42
C TRP A 151 9.03 -2.59 3.56
N VAL A 152 9.68 -1.82 4.43
CA VAL A 152 9.00 -1.01 5.45
C VAL A 152 8.76 0.37 4.86
N ILE A 153 7.52 0.62 4.44
CA ILE A 153 7.12 1.89 3.83
C ILE A 153 7.15 3.02 4.87
N ASP A 154 6.54 2.77 6.01
CA ASP A 154 6.55 3.71 7.13
C ASP A 154 6.30 2.99 8.45
N THR A 155 6.83 3.54 9.53
CA THR A 155 6.62 3.05 10.89
C THR A 155 7.05 4.10 11.90
N ASP A 156 6.36 4.16 13.03
CA ASP A 156 6.80 4.89 14.21
C ASP A 156 7.42 3.98 15.27
N TYR A 157 7.63 2.69 14.95
CA TYR A 157 8.14 1.61 15.81
C TYR A 157 7.25 1.21 16.99
N GLU A 158 6.46 2.14 17.52
CA GLU A 158 5.71 1.99 18.76
C GLU A 158 4.22 1.75 18.56
N THR A 159 3.63 2.18 17.46
CA THR A 159 2.18 2.05 17.25
C THR A 159 1.84 1.33 15.96
N TYR A 160 2.49 1.64 14.84
CA TYR A 160 2.14 1.09 13.54
C TYR A 160 3.36 0.79 12.67
N ALA A 161 3.15 -0.09 11.69
CA ALA A 161 4.05 -0.23 10.55
C ALA A 161 3.24 -0.56 9.29
N LEU A 162 3.58 0.08 8.18
CA LEU A 162 3.08 -0.27 6.85
C LEU A 162 4.19 -0.96 6.08
N THR A 163 3.89 -2.14 5.57
CA THR A 163 4.86 -2.98 4.86
C THR A 163 4.39 -3.24 3.45
N TYR A 164 5.32 -3.46 2.53
CA TYR A 164 5.01 -3.64 1.12
C TYR A 164 5.91 -4.72 0.53
N ALA A 165 5.32 -5.53 -0.34
CA ALA A 165 6.03 -6.56 -1.08
C ALA A 165 5.47 -6.62 -2.50
N CYS A 166 6.36 -6.77 -3.47
CA CYS A 166 6.00 -7.03 -4.86
C CYS A 166 6.69 -8.33 -5.32
N ARG A 167 5.87 -9.30 -5.74
CA ARG A 167 6.28 -10.63 -6.23
C ARG A 167 6.58 -10.62 -7.71
N ALA A 168 5.81 -9.84 -8.48
CA ALA A 168 5.97 -9.73 -9.93
C ALA A 168 5.86 -8.27 -10.37
N LEU A 169 6.81 -7.81 -11.17
CA LEU A 169 6.81 -6.49 -11.79
C LEU A 169 6.30 -6.60 -13.23
N ARG A 170 5.51 -5.60 -13.64
CA ARG A 170 5.18 -5.38 -15.06
C ARG A 170 6.38 -4.78 -15.79
N ALA A 171 6.32 -4.80 -17.13
CA ALA A 171 7.36 -4.22 -17.98
C ALA A 171 7.56 -2.70 -17.80
N ASP A 172 6.55 -1.98 -17.29
CA ASP A 172 6.61 -0.55 -16.98
C ASP A 172 7.17 -0.26 -15.57
N GLY A 173 7.55 -1.29 -14.81
CA GLY A 173 8.07 -1.18 -13.45
C GLY A 173 6.99 -1.05 -12.37
N THR A 174 5.70 -1.12 -12.74
CA THR A 174 4.61 -1.18 -11.75
C THR A 174 4.46 -2.59 -11.19
N CYS A 175 3.86 -2.70 -10.00
CA CYS A 175 3.64 -4.01 -9.39
C CYS A 175 2.44 -4.74 -10.00
N GLU A 176 2.65 -5.96 -10.48
CA GLU A 176 1.61 -6.86 -10.99
C GLU A 176 0.96 -7.62 -9.85
N ASP A 177 1.76 -8.40 -9.12
CA ASP A 177 1.33 -9.15 -7.95
C ASP A 177 2.13 -8.67 -6.73
N GLY A 178 1.44 -8.14 -5.74
CA GLY A 178 2.05 -7.61 -4.53
C GLY A 178 1.08 -7.61 -3.37
N TYR A 179 1.62 -7.61 -2.15
CA TYR A 179 0.84 -7.60 -0.93
C TYR A 179 1.37 -6.55 0.03
N SER A 180 0.52 -6.17 0.97
CA SER A 180 0.88 -5.17 1.97
C SER A 180 0.13 -5.45 3.26
N LEU A 181 0.81 -5.24 4.39
CA LEU A 181 0.26 -5.44 5.72
C LEU A 181 0.42 -4.17 6.54
N VAL A 182 -0.67 -3.79 7.20
CA VAL A 182 -0.69 -2.77 8.25
C VAL A 182 -0.59 -3.49 9.58
N PHE A 183 0.53 -3.30 10.26
CA PHE A 183 0.78 -3.82 11.59
C PHE A 183 0.48 -2.79 12.66
N SER A 184 0.09 -3.27 13.83
CA SER A 184 -0.07 -2.51 15.07
C SER A 184 0.63 -3.21 16.22
N ARG A 185 1.18 -2.46 17.17
CA ARG A 185 1.63 -3.02 18.46
C ARG A 185 0.45 -3.44 19.34
N ASN A 186 -0.75 -2.90 19.09
CA ASN A 186 -1.97 -3.22 19.84
C ASN A 186 -2.99 -3.95 18.94
N PRO A 187 -3.40 -5.19 19.26
CA PRO A 187 -4.36 -5.94 18.44
C PRO A 187 -5.77 -5.32 18.44
N ARG A 188 -6.07 -4.40 19.37
CA ARG A 188 -7.40 -3.77 19.48
C ARG A 188 -7.64 -2.67 18.43
N GLY A 189 -6.61 -2.21 17.72
CA GLY A 189 -6.77 -1.15 16.73
C GLY A 189 -5.61 -0.16 16.69
N LEU A 190 -5.80 0.89 15.89
CA LEU A 190 -4.88 2.01 15.72
C LEU A 190 -5.56 3.34 16.08
N PRO A 191 -4.80 4.35 16.56
CA PRO A 191 -5.34 5.69 16.79
C PRO A 191 -5.94 6.31 15.51
N PRO A 192 -6.99 7.15 15.61
CA PRO A 192 -7.60 7.79 14.44
C PRO A 192 -6.63 8.63 13.59
N ALA A 193 -5.63 9.26 14.21
CA ALA A 193 -4.59 10.01 13.50
C ALA A 193 -3.74 9.08 12.62
N THR A 194 -3.29 7.96 13.18
CA THR A 194 -2.52 6.92 12.48
C THR A 194 -3.31 6.31 11.33
N GLN A 195 -4.61 6.05 11.50
CA GLN A 195 -5.47 5.53 10.42
C GLN A 195 -5.54 6.50 9.23
N ARG A 196 -5.62 7.82 9.49
CA ARG A 196 -5.62 8.83 8.42
C ARG A 196 -4.30 8.88 7.68
N LEU A 197 -3.18 8.83 8.42
CA LEU A 197 -1.84 8.77 7.84
C LEU A 197 -1.67 7.53 6.96
N LEU A 198 -2.05 6.36 7.48
CA LEU A 198 -1.97 5.10 6.74
C LEU A 198 -2.77 5.15 5.45
N ARG A 199 -3.95 5.76 5.43
CA ARG A 199 -4.72 5.93 4.19
C ARG A 199 -3.96 6.71 3.12
N LEU A 200 -3.25 7.78 3.50
CA LEU A 200 -2.40 8.53 2.59
C LEU A 200 -1.22 7.67 2.11
N LYS A 201 -0.56 6.95 3.01
CA LYS A 201 0.55 6.06 2.67
C LYS A 201 0.13 4.91 1.76
N GLN A 202 -1.09 4.38 1.91
CA GLN A 202 -1.66 3.37 1.03
C GLN A 202 -1.91 3.92 -0.38
N GLU A 203 -2.32 5.19 -0.50
CA GLU A 203 -2.43 5.89 -1.78
C GLU A 203 -1.06 6.12 -2.45
N GLU A 204 -0.04 6.50 -1.67
CA GLU A 204 1.34 6.70 -2.16
C GLU A 204 1.95 5.44 -2.79
N ILE A 205 1.59 4.25 -2.30
CA ILE A 205 2.04 2.94 -2.84
C ILE A 205 1.04 2.34 -3.85
N CYS A 206 0.07 3.12 -4.31
CA CYS A 206 -0.96 2.71 -5.28
C CYS A 206 -1.81 1.49 -4.85
N MET A 207 -2.00 1.30 -3.53
CA MET A 207 -2.86 0.27 -2.95
C MET A 207 -4.07 0.85 -2.17
N GLY A 208 -4.35 2.14 -2.33
CA GLY A 208 -5.48 2.83 -1.70
C GLY A 208 -6.81 2.12 -1.95
N GLY A 209 -7.57 1.87 -0.87
CA GLY A 209 -8.87 1.22 -0.94
C GLY A 209 -8.86 -0.30 -1.17
N GLN A 210 -7.69 -0.92 -1.29
CA GLN A 210 -7.56 -2.38 -1.52
C GLN A 210 -7.37 -3.19 -0.23
N PHE A 211 -7.14 -2.51 0.90
CA PHE A 211 -6.88 -3.17 2.18
C PHE A 211 -8.17 -3.67 2.82
N GLN A 212 -8.14 -4.92 3.27
CA GLN A 212 -9.19 -5.58 4.03
C GLN A 212 -8.79 -5.72 5.50
N PRO A 213 -9.73 -5.64 6.45
CA PRO A 213 -9.43 -5.84 7.86
C PRO A 213 -9.02 -7.29 8.14
N VAL A 214 -8.09 -7.46 9.07
CA VAL A 214 -7.64 -8.77 9.57
C VAL A 214 -8.18 -8.96 10.98
N LEU A 215 -8.92 -10.05 11.19
CA LEU A 215 -9.50 -10.36 12.50
C LEU A 215 -8.41 -10.86 13.46
N GLN A 216 -8.36 -10.28 14.66
CA GLN A 216 -7.51 -10.70 15.78
C GLN A 216 -8.39 -11.25 16.91
N SER A 217 -8.89 -12.49 16.75
CA SER A 217 -9.73 -13.19 17.73
C SER A 217 -8.93 -13.95 18.79
N GLY A 218 -7.61 -14.11 18.61
CA GLY A 218 -6.75 -14.87 19.53
C GLY A 218 -6.82 -16.39 19.33
N ALA A 219 -7.56 -16.86 18.33
CA ALA A 219 -7.51 -18.24 17.88
C ALA A 219 -6.30 -18.44 16.97
N CYS A 220 -5.33 -19.26 17.40
CA CYS A 220 -4.24 -19.75 16.55
C CYS A 220 -4.36 -21.28 16.45
#